data_AF-A0A926MFA8-F1
#
_entry.id   AF-A0A926MFA8-F1
#
_cell.length_a   1.000
_cell.length_b   1.000
_cell.length_c   1.000
_cell.angle_alpha   90.00
_cell.angle_beta   90.00
_cell.angle_gamma   90.00
#
_symmetry.space_group_name_H-M   'P 1'
#
loop_
_entity.id
_entity.type
_entity.pdbx_description
1 polymer ?
#
loop_
_entity_poly.entity_id
_entity_poly.type
_entity_poly.pdbx_seq_one_letter_code
_entity_poly.pdbx_strand_id
1 'polypeptide(L)'
;MVWEIEKKMTNKSKLSFHNGFEIYESNNIKLLTKLRTDIYFEMKKIFKLSEKNPEKGLNHFHKAVGNLSSKDLNAKRKKLINTVTKKINFGEIIFKAFEKYLVNNLGPDIIVQKNCNIVIQMPNDPNPSEIHRDAPLNSAYEIVAWIPLVDCYKSKAMYILDYPSTKKALKFLKKNTKDWKKFEIYSKKIKSNPEVKFGQGLFFSSCLIHGSDINVEKETRISLNIRFKSLFSPAGKKNQLQYFKSLKLSNISNIGIDFESGNLFD
;
A
#
# COMPACT_ATOMS: atom_id res chain seq x y z
N MET A 1 22.35 -25.84 21.26
CA MET A 1 21.01 -26.05 21.83
C MET A 1 20.02 -25.30 20.95
N VAL A 2 19.60 -25.98 19.87
CA VAL A 2 18.68 -25.45 18.87
C VAL A 2 17.30 -25.53 19.49
N TRP A 3 16.62 -24.40 19.65
CA TRP A 3 15.25 -24.38 20.15
C TRP A 3 14.36 -25.10 19.12
N GLU A 4 14.00 -26.35 19.44
CA GLU A 4 12.80 -26.98 18.92
C GLU A 4 11.62 -26.11 19.34
N ILE A 5 11.15 -25.27 18.42
CA ILE A 5 9.86 -24.60 18.58
C ILE A 5 8.82 -25.70 18.48
N GLU A 6 8.39 -26.16 19.66
CA GLU A 6 7.22 -27.01 19.84
C GLU A 6 6.08 -26.49 18.97
N LYS A 7 5.60 -27.34 18.06
CA LYS A 7 4.32 -27.19 17.38
C LYS A 7 3.18 -27.33 18.40
N LYS A 8 3.02 -26.35 19.28
CA LYS A 8 1.72 -26.07 19.89
C LYS A 8 0.92 -25.27 18.88
N MET A 9 0.06 -25.95 18.13
CA MET A 9 -1.04 -25.32 17.42
C MET A 9 -1.94 -24.61 18.43
N THR A 10 -1.57 -23.39 18.81
CA THR A 10 -2.46 -22.45 19.49
C THR A 10 -3.60 -22.13 18.54
N ASN A 11 -4.84 -22.28 19.01
CA ASN A 11 -6.09 -21.88 18.37
C ASN A 11 -5.91 -21.03 17.10
N LYS A 12 -6.09 -21.64 15.92
CA LYS A 12 -6.06 -20.98 14.61
C LYS A 12 -7.09 -19.85 14.44
N SER A 13 -7.91 -19.54 15.45
CA SER A 13 -8.98 -18.55 15.45
C SER A 13 -8.60 -17.16 15.96
N LYS A 14 -7.31 -16.88 16.28
CA LYS A 14 -6.85 -15.54 16.70
C LYS A 14 -5.54 -15.07 16.06
N LEU A 15 -5.16 -15.61 14.90
CA LEU A 15 -4.09 -14.99 14.12
C LEU A 15 -4.68 -13.80 13.37
N SER A 16 -4.31 -12.58 13.80
CA SER A 16 -4.41 -11.39 12.95
C SER A 16 -3.80 -11.75 11.59
N PHE A 17 -4.39 -11.26 10.49
CA PHE A 17 -3.90 -11.55 9.13
C PHE A 17 -4.22 -12.95 8.54
N HIS A 18 -5.20 -13.70 9.06
CA HIS A 18 -5.51 -15.08 8.64
C HIS A 18 -5.75 -15.28 7.12
N ASN A 19 -6.42 -14.33 6.45
CA ASN A 19 -6.66 -14.39 4.99
C ASN A 19 -5.58 -13.67 4.17
N GLY A 20 -4.59 -13.07 4.85
CA GLY A 20 -3.50 -12.33 4.22
C GLY A 20 -3.81 -10.88 3.88
N PHE A 21 -5.06 -10.44 4.10
CA PHE A 21 -5.43 -9.04 4.06
C PHE A 21 -6.57 -8.73 5.04
N GLU A 22 -6.72 -7.45 5.37
CA GLU A 22 -7.76 -6.92 6.24
C GLU A 22 -8.04 -5.46 5.89
N ILE A 23 -9.30 -5.03 6.03
CA ILE A 23 -9.67 -3.62 5.98
C ILE A 23 -9.72 -3.13 7.42
N TYR A 24 -9.00 -2.05 7.71
CA TYR A 24 -8.94 -1.48 9.05
C TYR A 24 -9.37 -0.02 9.04
N GLU A 25 -10.18 0.38 10.01
CA GLU A 25 -10.63 1.75 10.20
C GLU A 25 -9.55 2.56 10.92
N SER A 26 -9.31 3.79 10.47
CA SER A 26 -8.30 4.64 11.11
C SER A 26 -8.66 4.95 12.56
N ASN A 27 -7.65 4.90 13.43
CA ASN A 27 -7.77 5.38 14.81
C ASN A 27 -7.86 6.91 14.88
N ASN A 28 -7.49 7.63 13.81
CA ASN A 28 -7.50 9.09 13.76
C ASN A 28 -7.76 9.59 12.34
N ILE A 29 -9.04 9.64 11.96
CA ILE A 29 -9.49 10.13 10.65
C ILE A 29 -9.00 11.54 10.32
N LYS A 30 -8.80 12.42 11.32
CA LYS A 30 -8.34 13.80 11.11
C LYS A 30 -6.96 13.86 10.45
N LEU A 31 -6.08 12.90 10.77
CA LEU A 31 -4.77 12.78 10.12
C LEU A 31 -4.91 12.44 8.64
N LEU A 32 -5.82 11.54 8.28
CA LEU A 32 -6.11 11.20 6.89
C LEU A 32 -6.81 12.34 6.14
N THR A 33 -7.69 13.09 6.81
CA THR A 33 -8.30 14.32 6.25
C THR A 33 -7.24 15.37 5.94
N LYS A 34 -6.29 15.57 6.86
CA LYS A 34 -5.14 16.46 6.63
C LYS A 34 -4.28 15.97 5.47
N LEU A 35 -3.92 14.69 5.44
CA LEU A 35 -3.13 14.10 4.34
C LEU A 35 -3.81 14.30 2.98
N ARG A 36 -5.11 14.01 2.88
CA ARG A 36 -5.92 14.22 1.68
C ARG A 36 -5.88 15.68 1.23
N THR A 37 -6.03 16.61 2.17
CA THR A 37 -6.03 18.05 1.90
C THR A 37 -4.65 18.53 1.42
N ASP A 38 -3.57 18.14 2.09
CA ASP A 38 -2.21 18.54 1.74
C ASP A 38 -1.80 17.99 0.35
N ILE A 39 -2.13 16.72 0.06
CA ILE A 39 -1.89 16.12 -1.26
C ILE A 39 -2.73 16.83 -2.34
N TYR A 40 -4.02 17.06 -2.07
CA TYR A 40 -4.90 17.73 -3.02
C TYR A 40 -4.44 19.17 -3.30
N PHE A 41 -3.92 19.88 -2.31
CA PHE A 41 -3.38 21.22 -2.50
C PHE A 41 -2.21 21.26 -3.49
N GLU A 42 -1.25 20.34 -3.36
CA GLU A 42 -0.15 20.24 -4.33
C GLU A 42 -0.65 19.72 -5.69
N MET A 43 -1.62 18.81 -5.71
CA MET A 43 -2.27 18.34 -6.94
C MET A 43 -2.96 19.49 -7.68
N LYS A 44 -3.68 20.35 -6.96
CA LYS A 44 -4.36 21.54 -7.50
C LYS A 44 -3.40 22.46 -8.22
N LYS A 45 -2.22 22.73 -7.62
CA LYS A 45 -1.17 23.55 -8.23
C LYS A 45 -0.59 22.91 -9.50
N ILE A 46 -0.27 21.62 -9.45
CA ILE A 46 0.40 20.89 -10.55
C ILE A 46 -0.53 20.69 -11.74
N PHE A 47 -1.79 20.36 -11.47
CA PHE A 47 -2.80 20.08 -12.49
C PHE A 47 -3.65 21.30 -12.84
N LYS A 48 -3.46 22.44 -12.16
CA LYS A 48 -4.23 23.69 -12.34
C LYS A 48 -5.75 23.47 -12.12
N LEU A 49 -6.10 22.72 -11.08
CA LEU A 49 -7.51 22.42 -10.76
C LEU A 49 -8.20 23.66 -10.18
N SER A 50 -9.50 23.84 -10.44
CA SER A 50 -10.29 24.96 -9.90
C SER A 50 -11.06 24.61 -8.62
N GLU A 51 -11.57 23.37 -8.53
CA GLU A 51 -12.33 22.86 -7.39
C GLU A 51 -11.60 23.11 -6.05
N LYS A 52 -12.36 23.50 -5.02
CA LYS A 52 -11.84 23.85 -3.70
C LYS A 52 -11.99 22.69 -2.73
N ASN A 53 -13.04 21.87 -2.86
CA ASN A 53 -13.28 20.72 -2.02
C ASN A 53 -12.39 19.54 -2.46
N PRO A 54 -11.49 19.03 -1.59
CA PRO A 54 -10.58 17.94 -1.95
C PRO A 54 -11.27 16.67 -2.42
N GLU A 55 -12.36 16.27 -1.77
CA GLU A 55 -13.07 15.04 -2.10
C GLU A 55 -13.71 15.11 -3.48
N LYS A 56 -14.45 16.19 -3.77
CA LYS A 56 -15.04 16.43 -5.09
C LYS A 56 -13.97 16.50 -6.16
N GLY A 57 -12.87 17.21 -5.89
CA GLY A 57 -11.78 17.40 -6.82
C GLY A 57 -11.02 16.10 -7.15
N LEU A 58 -10.86 15.20 -6.18
CA LEU A 58 -10.24 13.90 -6.38
C LEU A 58 -11.19 12.94 -7.13
N ASN A 59 -12.46 12.83 -6.74
CA ASN A 59 -13.44 11.96 -7.41
C ASN A 59 -13.69 12.36 -8.87
N HIS A 60 -13.71 13.66 -9.15
CA HIS A 60 -13.95 14.20 -10.49
C HIS A 60 -12.67 14.66 -11.21
N PHE A 61 -11.50 14.19 -10.76
CA PHE A 61 -10.23 14.58 -11.34
C PHE A 61 -10.18 14.41 -12.87
N HIS A 62 -10.72 13.30 -13.38
CA HIS A 62 -10.82 13.01 -14.82
C HIS A 62 -11.54 14.11 -15.62
N LYS A 63 -12.58 14.75 -15.06
CA LYS A 63 -13.30 15.85 -15.72
C LYS A 63 -12.44 17.11 -15.84
N ALA A 64 -11.58 17.35 -14.85
CA ALA A 64 -10.73 18.54 -14.81
C ALA A 64 -9.49 18.43 -15.71
N VAL A 65 -8.96 17.22 -15.90
CA VAL A 65 -7.80 17.02 -16.79
C VAL A 65 -8.17 16.75 -18.25
N GLY A 66 -9.42 16.37 -18.53
CA GLY A 66 -9.96 16.26 -19.89
C GLY A 66 -9.05 15.46 -20.82
N ASN A 67 -8.61 16.11 -21.91
CA ASN A 67 -7.82 15.51 -23.01
C ASN A 67 -6.30 15.52 -22.75
N LEU A 68 -5.85 15.63 -21.50
CA LEU A 68 -4.42 15.58 -21.19
C LEU A 68 -3.81 14.28 -21.73
N SER A 69 -2.72 14.37 -22.49
CA SER A 69 -2.07 13.18 -23.03
C SER A 69 -1.59 12.25 -21.90
N SER A 70 -1.55 10.94 -22.15
CA SER A 70 -1.04 9.96 -21.17
C SER A 70 0.41 10.28 -20.73
N LYS A 71 1.22 10.84 -21.64
CA LYS A 71 2.59 11.27 -21.35
C LYS A 71 2.62 12.43 -20.35
N ASP A 72 1.80 13.46 -20.58
CA ASP A 72 1.73 14.63 -19.70
C ASP A 72 1.10 14.30 -18.35
N LEU A 73 0.08 13.43 -18.34
CA LEU A 73 -0.53 12.91 -17.12
C LEU A 73 0.51 12.20 -16.26
N ASN A 74 1.29 11.30 -16.86
CA ASN A 74 2.36 10.57 -16.18
C ASN A 74 3.47 11.51 -15.69
N ALA A 75 3.87 12.49 -16.48
CA ALA A 75 4.87 13.48 -16.09
C ALA A 75 4.41 14.32 -14.88
N LYS A 76 3.17 14.81 -14.90
CA LYS A 76 2.57 15.55 -13.77
C LYS A 76 2.37 14.64 -12.54
N ARG A 77 1.95 13.38 -12.72
CA ARG A 77 1.86 12.40 -11.61
C ARG A 77 3.22 12.18 -10.95
N LYS A 78 4.28 12.02 -11.74
CA LYS A 78 5.66 11.90 -11.22
C LYS A 78 6.09 13.15 -10.46
N LYS A 79 5.76 14.34 -10.98
CA LYS A 79 5.99 15.61 -10.27
C LYS A 79 5.24 15.68 -8.93
N LEU A 80 3.98 15.23 -8.90
CA LEU A 80 3.19 15.16 -7.67
C LEU A 80 3.82 14.21 -6.66
N ILE A 81 4.18 12.99 -7.06
CA ILE A 81 4.85 12.00 -6.21
C ILE A 81 6.12 12.59 -5.60
N ASN A 82 6.97 13.22 -6.41
CA ASN A 82 8.22 13.84 -5.93
C ASN A 82 7.94 14.98 -4.94
N THR A 83 6.91 15.79 -5.22
CA THR A 83 6.54 16.93 -4.37
C THR A 83 6.01 16.45 -3.02
N VAL A 84 5.08 15.48 -3.02
CA VAL A 84 4.52 14.88 -1.81
C VAL A 84 5.61 14.19 -0.99
N THR A 85 6.50 13.41 -1.64
CA THR A 85 7.61 12.73 -0.96
C THR A 85 8.54 13.71 -0.23
N LYS A 86 8.78 14.90 -0.81
CA LYS A 86 9.67 15.91 -0.21
C LYS A 86 8.99 16.77 0.86
N LYS A 87 7.72 17.13 0.68
CA LYS A 87 7.05 18.15 1.50
C LYS A 87 6.13 17.58 2.56
N ILE A 88 5.64 16.36 2.40
CA ILE A 88 4.59 15.78 3.25
C ILE A 88 5.18 14.54 3.91
N ASN A 89 5.10 14.46 5.23
CA ASN A 89 5.53 13.28 5.98
C ASN A 89 4.46 12.17 5.94
N PHE A 90 4.08 11.76 4.73
CA PHE A 90 2.96 10.86 4.46
C PHE A 90 3.08 9.53 5.22
N GLY A 91 4.30 8.97 5.34
CA GLY A 91 4.52 7.72 6.04
C GLY A 91 4.25 7.80 7.54
N GLU A 92 4.62 8.90 8.18
CA GLU A 92 4.33 9.12 9.60
C GLU A 92 2.85 9.42 9.83
N ILE A 93 2.23 10.21 8.96
CA ILE A 93 0.80 10.52 9.05
C ILE A 93 -0.04 9.23 8.92
N ILE A 94 0.26 8.38 7.94
CA ILE A 94 -0.42 7.09 7.76
C ILE A 94 -0.14 6.17 8.94
N PHE A 95 1.10 6.09 9.41
CA PHE A 95 1.42 5.28 10.57
C PHE A 95 0.61 5.69 11.81
N LYS A 96 0.61 6.98 12.15
CA LYS A 96 -0.15 7.49 13.31
C LYS A 96 -1.66 7.28 13.16
N ALA A 97 -2.19 7.32 11.93
CA ALA A 97 -3.58 7.02 11.65
C ALA A 97 -3.95 5.54 11.88
N PHE A 98 -2.97 4.62 11.87
CA PHE A 98 -3.16 3.17 11.96
C PHE A 98 -2.19 2.51 12.95
N GLU A 99 -1.71 3.25 13.95
CA GLU A 99 -0.55 2.85 14.75
C GLU A 99 -0.81 1.56 15.51
N LYS A 100 -2.00 1.44 16.13
CA LYS A 100 -2.39 0.24 16.86
C LYS A 100 -2.33 -1.00 15.98
N TYR A 101 -2.84 -0.90 14.75
CA TYR A 101 -2.81 -2.02 13.81
C TYR A 101 -1.39 -2.39 13.41
N LEU A 102 -0.58 -1.39 13.03
CA LEU A 102 0.78 -1.64 12.53
C LEU A 102 1.71 -2.18 13.62
N VAL A 103 1.66 -1.60 14.83
CA VAL A 103 2.48 -2.08 15.97
C VAL A 103 2.09 -3.48 16.39
N ASN A 104 0.78 -3.80 16.41
CA ASN A 104 0.33 -5.15 16.76
C ASN A 104 0.82 -6.23 15.80
N ASN A 105 1.02 -5.90 14.52
CA ASN A 105 1.44 -6.87 13.50
C ASN A 105 2.95 -6.85 13.20
N LEU A 106 3.64 -5.73 13.40
CA LEU A 106 5.07 -5.56 13.05
C LEU A 106 5.99 -5.45 14.27
N GLY A 107 5.44 -5.27 15.47
CA GLY A 107 6.21 -4.97 16.67
C GLY A 107 6.54 -3.46 16.80
N PRO A 108 7.37 -3.10 17.79
CA PRO A 108 7.61 -1.71 18.16
C PRO A 108 8.61 -0.97 17.24
N ASP A 109 9.51 -1.69 16.56
CA ASP A 109 10.56 -1.12 15.72
C ASP A 109 10.17 -1.17 14.24
N ILE A 110 9.69 -0.06 13.70
CA ILE A 110 9.07 0.01 12.38
C ILE A 110 9.87 0.93 11.46
N ILE A 111 10.10 0.44 10.24
CA ILE A 111 10.60 1.21 9.11
C ILE A 111 9.52 1.35 8.05
N VAL A 112 9.58 2.45 7.28
CA VAL A 112 8.58 2.81 6.27
C VAL A 112 9.23 3.17 4.95
N GLN A 113 8.55 2.86 3.85
CA GLN A 113 8.99 3.23 2.50
C GLN A 113 9.26 4.74 2.40
N LYS A 114 10.41 5.13 1.85
CA LYS A 114 10.82 6.55 1.73
C LYS A 114 9.97 7.33 0.74
N ASN A 115 9.73 6.76 -0.43
CA ASN A 115 9.07 7.45 -1.54
C ASN A 115 7.56 7.20 -1.53
N CYS A 116 6.77 8.24 -1.73
CA CYS A 116 5.32 8.10 -1.87
C CYS A 116 4.98 7.37 -3.18
N ASN A 117 4.00 6.48 -3.17
CA ASN A 117 3.44 5.91 -4.39
C ASN A 117 1.97 6.32 -4.50
N ILE A 118 1.67 7.22 -5.42
CA ILE A 118 0.33 7.73 -5.68
C ILE A 118 -0.18 7.08 -6.96
N VAL A 119 -1.29 6.36 -6.84
CA VAL A 119 -2.01 5.77 -7.97
C VAL A 119 -3.19 6.68 -8.32
N ILE A 120 -3.27 7.08 -9.59
CA ILE A 120 -4.42 7.76 -10.17
C ILE A 120 -4.96 6.85 -11.26
N GLN A 121 -6.20 6.39 -11.13
CA GLN A 121 -6.88 5.59 -12.13
C GLN A 121 -8.22 6.24 -12.47
N MET A 122 -8.29 6.80 -13.68
CA MET A 122 -9.49 7.46 -14.19
C MET A 122 -10.50 6.44 -14.71
N PRO A 123 -11.79 6.82 -14.84
CA PRO A 123 -12.78 6.02 -15.54
C PRO A 123 -12.27 5.62 -16.93
N ASN A 124 -12.41 4.35 -17.28
CA ASN A 124 -12.04 3.74 -18.55
C ASN A 124 -10.57 3.87 -18.95
N ASP A 125 -9.65 4.14 -18.02
CA ASP A 125 -8.21 4.07 -18.29
C ASP A 125 -7.83 2.62 -18.71
N PRO A 126 -7.30 2.41 -19.92
CA PRO A 126 -7.01 1.08 -20.44
C PRO A 126 -5.75 0.44 -19.83
N ASN A 127 -5.05 1.14 -18.92
CA ASN A 127 -3.80 0.67 -18.32
C ASN A 127 -3.95 0.39 -16.82
N PRO A 128 -4.79 -0.57 -16.39
CA PRO A 128 -4.85 -0.96 -15.00
C PRO A 128 -3.54 -1.64 -14.56
N SER A 129 -3.31 -1.69 -13.24
CA SER A 129 -2.19 -2.46 -12.69
C SER A 129 -2.32 -3.95 -13.05
N GLU A 130 -1.27 -4.49 -13.66
CA GLU A 130 -1.15 -5.91 -14.01
C GLU A 130 -1.28 -6.81 -12.78
N ILE A 131 -1.60 -8.08 -12.99
CA ILE A 131 -1.65 -9.05 -11.91
C ILE A 131 -0.24 -9.38 -11.42
N HIS A 132 0.02 -9.22 -10.13
CA HIS A 132 1.33 -9.47 -9.54
C HIS A 132 1.23 -9.78 -8.06
N ARG A 133 2.37 -10.14 -7.47
CA ARG A 133 2.64 -10.10 -6.04
C ARG A 133 3.98 -9.41 -5.84
N ASP A 134 4.16 -8.73 -4.71
CA ASP A 134 5.36 -7.93 -4.49
C ASP A 134 6.56 -8.77 -4.08
N ALA A 135 6.36 -9.77 -3.22
CA ALA A 135 7.39 -10.71 -2.83
C ALA A 135 7.65 -11.72 -3.96
N PRO A 136 8.93 -12.11 -4.22
CA PRO A 136 10.11 -11.89 -3.38
C PRO A 136 10.97 -10.67 -3.79
N LEU A 137 10.52 -9.81 -4.71
CA LEU A 137 11.26 -8.59 -5.02
C LEU A 137 11.28 -7.67 -3.79
N ASN A 138 10.10 -7.50 -3.19
CA ASN A 138 9.92 -6.99 -1.83
C ASN A 138 10.04 -8.11 -0.79
N SER A 139 10.22 -7.76 0.48
CA SER A 139 10.26 -8.73 1.57
C SER A 139 8.88 -9.32 1.83
N ALA A 140 8.83 -10.62 2.16
CA ALA A 140 7.62 -11.31 2.62
C ALA A 140 7.14 -10.85 4.01
N TYR A 141 7.99 -10.09 4.72
CA TYR A 141 7.73 -9.56 6.07
C TYR A 141 7.21 -8.10 6.03
N GLU A 142 6.73 -7.66 4.87
CA GLU A 142 6.13 -6.34 4.68
C GLU A 142 4.60 -6.40 4.76
N ILE A 143 4.03 -5.42 5.45
CA ILE A 143 2.61 -5.06 5.31
C ILE A 143 2.52 -3.94 4.28
N VAL A 144 1.74 -4.19 3.24
CA VAL A 144 1.34 -3.16 2.28
C VAL A 144 0.08 -2.50 2.81
N ALA A 145 0.12 -1.18 2.98
CA ALA A 145 -1.05 -0.38 3.30
C ALA A 145 -1.51 0.37 2.04
N TRP A 146 -2.68 0.00 1.55
CA TRP A 146 -3.38 0.67 0.48
C TRP A 146 -4.40 1.65 1.06
N ILE A 147 -4.10 2.94 0.93
CA ILE A 147 -4.85 4.03 1.57
C ILE A 147 -5.61 4.83 0.50
N PRO A 148 -6.94 4.67 0.39
CA PRO A 148 -7.75 5.50 -0.49
C PRO A 148 -7.79 6.97 -0.03
N LEU A 149 -7.71 7.91 -0.97
CA LEU A 149 -8.03 9.33 -0.74
C LEU A 149 -9.48 9.68 -1.07
N VAL A 150 -10.22 8.70 -1.62
CA VAL A 150 -11.65 8.73 -1.97
C VAL A 150 -12.23 7.34 -1.80
N ASP A 151 -13.53 7.20 -1.57
CA ASP A 151 -14.17 5.89 -1.46
C ASP A 151 -13.91 5.03 -2.70
N CYS A 152 -13.51 3.79 -2.48
CA CYS A 152 -13.21 2.84 -3.54
C CYS A 152 -14.13 1.62 -3.43
N TYR A 153 -14.83 1.33 -4.51
CA TYR A 153 -15.85 0.29 -4.58
C TYR A 153 -15.82 -0.38 -5.95
N LYS A 154 -16.29 -1.63 -6.05
CA LYS A 154 -16.41 -2.36 -7.33
C LYS A 154 -15.13 -2.27 -8.19
N SER A 155 -15.24 -1.75 -9.42
CA SER A 155 -14.12 -1.61 -10.36
C SER A 155 -13.19 -0.42 -10.08
N LYS A 156 -13.62 0.52 -9.22
CA LYS A 156 -12.80 1.59 -8.66
C LYS A 156 -11.90 1.08 -7.53
N ALA A 157 -12.17 -0.08 -6.93
CA ALA A 157 -11.26 -0.72 -5.99
C ALA A 157 -10.18 -1.53 -6.73
N MET A 158 -9.05 -1.78 -6.06
CA MET A 158 -8.14 -2.84 -6.51
C MET A 158 -8.75 -4.22 -6.20
N TYR A 159 -8.25 -5.26 -6.86
CA TYR A 159 -8.60 -6.63 -6.48
C TYR A 159 -7.43 -7.32 -5.80
N ILE A 160 -7.76 -8.31 -4.97
CA ILE A 160 -6.82 -9.11 -4.21
C ILE A 160 -7.31 -10.55 -4.10
N LEU A 161 -6.37 -11.50 -4.07
CA LEU A 161 -6.63 -12.90 -3.79
C LEU A 161 -6.12 -13.20 -2.38
N ASP A 162 -6.99 -13.67 -1.50
CA ASP A 162 -6.61 -14.17 -0.18
C ASP A 162 -5.58 -15.32 -0.25
N TYR A 163 -5.04 -15.77 0.88
CA TYR A 163 -4.08 -16.88 0.88
C TYR A 163 -4.59 -18.16 0.18
N PRO A 164 -5.80 -18.68 0.46
CA PRO A 164 -6.36 -19.81 -0.26
C PRO A 164 -6.42 -19.60 -1.78
N SER A 165 -6.86 -18.45 -2.25
CA SER A 165 -7.03 -18.14 -3.68
C SER A 165 -5.71 -17.89 -4.36
N THR A 166 -4.78 -17.19 -3.70
CA THR A 166 -3.39 -17.04 -4.15
C THR A 166 -2.74 -18.41 -4.32
N LYS A 167 -2.93 -19.34 -3.36
CA LYS A 167 -2.44 -20.72 -3.47
C LYS A 167 -3.04 -21.46 -4.66
N LYS A 168 -4.34 -21.31 -4.92
CA LYS A 168 -5.02 -21.91 -6.10
C LYS A 168 -4.46 -21.33 -7.40
N ALA A 169 -4.34 -20.01 -7.50
CA ALA A 169 -3.79 -19.31 -8.66
C ALA A 169 -2.35 -19.73 -8.96
N LEU A 170 -1.48 -19.80 -7.94
CA LEU A 170 -0.09 -20.25 -8.12
C LEU A 170 -0.01 -21.73 -8.52
N LYS A 171 -0.87 -22.61 -7.98
CA LYS A 171 -0.96 -24.01 -8.43
C LYS A 171 -1.41 -24.10 -9.89
N PHE A 172 -2.36 -23.26 -10.30
CA PHE A 172 -2.78 -23.16 -11.70
C PHE A 172 -1.64 -22.71 -12.59
N LEU A 173 -0.90 -21.66 -12.21
CA LEU A 173 0.26 -21.15 -12.95
C LEU A 173 1.35 -22.21 -13.12
N LYS A 174 1.67 -22.96 -12.05
CA LYS A 174 2.66 -24.05 -12.10
C LYS A 174 2.30 -25.15 -13.10
N LYS A 175 1.00 -25.38 -13.34
CA LYS A 175 0.52 -26.36 -14.34
C LYS A 175 0.42 -25.77 -15.76
N ASN A 176 0.38 -24.43 -15.89
CA ASN A 176 0.12 -23.71 -17.14
C ASN A 176 1.19 -22.63 -17.39
N THR A 177 2.47 -22.98 -17.19
CA THR A 177 3.58 -22.01 -17.12
C THR A 177 3.78 -21.17 -18.39
N LYS A 178 3.30 -21.64 -19.54
CA LYS A 178 3.42 -20.96 -20.84
C LYS A 178 2.23 -20.07 -21.20
N ASP A 179 1.17 -20.04 -20.40
CA ASP A 179 -0.09 -19.34 -20.73
C ASP A 179 -0.46 -18.32 -19.65
N TRP A 180 0.20 -17.17 -19.72
CA TRP A 180 -0.06 -16.06 -18.80
C TRP A 180 -1.51 -15.59 -18.87
N LYS A 181 -2.09 -15.50 -20.07
CA LYS A 181 -3.47 -15.05 -20.27
C LYS A 181 -4.48 -15.95 -19.57
N LYS A 182 -4.32 -17.28 -19.64
CA LYS A 182 -5.16 -18.22 -18.87
C LYS A 182 -5.00 -18.03 -17.36
N PHE A 183 -3.78 -17.78 -16.89
CA PHE A 183 -3.53 -17.49 -15.47
C PHE A 183 -4.24 -16.21 -15.02
N GLU A 184 -4.19 -15.13 -15.82
CA GLU A 184 -4.90 -13.89 -15.50
C GLU A 184 -6.41 -14.12 -15.43
N ILE A 185 -6.98 -14.80 -16.44
CA ILE A 185 -8.42 -15.11 -16.49
C ILE A 185 -8.83 -15.95 -15.27
N TYR A 186 -8.07 -16.99 -14.95
CA TYR A 186 -8.34 -17.85 -13.80
C TYR A 186 -8.28 -17.06 -12.49
N SER A 187 -7.23 -16.27 -12.31
CA SER A 187 -7.04 -15.48 -11.09
C SER A 187 -8.14 -14.42 -10.92
N LYS A 188 -8.55 -13.77 -12.03
CA LYS A 188 -9.65 -12.81 -12.02
C LYS A 188 -11.01 -13.44 -11.71
N LYS A 189 -11.21 -14.74 -11.94
CA LYS A 189 -12.44 -15.46 -11.55
C LYS A 189 -12.53 -15.74 -10.05
N ILE A 190 -11.40 -15.75 -9.34
CA ILE A 190 -11.33 -16.08 -7.91
C ILE A 190 -10.86 -14.91 -7.04
N LYS A 191 -10.85 -13.69 -7.60
CA LYS A 191 -10.46 -12.46 -6.90
C LYS A 191 -11.59 -11.94 -6.03
N SER A 192 -11.24 -11.10 -5.07
CA SER A 192 -12.16 -10.22 -4.35
C SER A 192 -11.83 -8.76 -4.67
N ASN A 193 -12.84 -7.90 -4.77
CA ASN A 193 -12.69 -6.45 -4.88
C ASN A 193 -13.18 -5.81 -3.57
N PRO A 194 -12.36 -5.77 -2.51
CA PRO A 194 -12.77 -5.20 -1.24
C PRO A 194 -13.16 -3.73 -1.40
N GLU A 195 -14.32 -3.36 -0.88
CA GLU A 195 -14.71 -1.95 -0.76
C GLU A 195 -13.93 -1.32 0.38
N VAL A 196 -13.30 -0.17 0.13
CA VAL A 196 -12.50 0.54 1.13
C VAL A 196 -12.86 2.01 1.04
N LYS A 197 -13.48 2.51 2.11
CA LYS A 197 -13.92 3.90 2.19
C LYS A 197 -12.77 4.81 2.59
N PHE A 198 -12.89 6.09 2.29
CA PHE A 198 -12.02 7.08 2.87
C PHE A 198 -12.10 7.00 4.40
N GLY A 199 -10.94 6.95 5.06
CA GLY A 199 -10.83 6.67 6.49
C GLY A 199 -10.39 5.26 6.84
N GLN A 200 -10.53 4.34 5.88
CA GLN A 200 -10.05 2.97 5.99
C GLN A 200 -8.72 2.79 5.26
N GLY A 201 -8.04 1.69 5.56
CA GLY A 201 -6.93 1.17 4.77
C GLY A 201 -7.11 -0.32 4.52
N LEU A 202 -6.73 -0.77 3.32
CA LEU A 202 -6.57 -2.20 3.04
C LEU A 202 -5.11 -2.58 3.32
N PHE A 203 -4.92 -3.40 4.34
CA PHE A 203 -3.61 -3.88 4.76
C PHE A 203 -3.44 -5.32 4.31
N PHE A 204 -2.37 -5.64 3.59
CA PHE A 204 -2.18 -6.97 3.03
C PHE A 204 -0.72 -7.40 2.92
N SER A 205 -0.50 -8.72 2.87
CA SER A 205 0.84 -9.30 2.77
C SER A 205 1.36 -9.06 1.36
N SER A 206 2.63 -8.70 1.25
CA SER A 206 3.37 -8.65 -0.01
C SER A 206 3.38 -9.99 -0.78
N CYS A 207 2.97 -11.09 -0.14
CA CYS A 207 2.85 -12.42 -0.75
C CYS A 207 1.55 -12.62 -1.56
N LEU A 208 0.53 -11.79 -1.36
CA LEU A 208 -0.76 -11.96 -2.04
C LEU A 208 -0.72 -11.49 -3.49
N ILE A 209 -1.43 -12.24 -4.35
CA ILE A 209 -1.67 -11.82 -5.73
C ILE A 209 -2.74 -10.73 -5.72
N HIS A 210 -2.47 -9.63 -6.42
CA HIS A 210 -3.36 -8.49 -6.53
C HIS A 210 -3.15 -7.75 -7.85
N GLY A 211 -4.03 -6.80 -8.14
CA GLY A 211 -3.98 -5.97 -9.35
C GLY A 211 -5.17 -5.02 -9.41
N SER A 212 -5.49 -4.50 -10.60
CA SER A 212 -6.69 -3.68 -10.79
C SER A 212 -7.45 -4.08 -12.04
N ASP A 213 -8.76 -3.85 -12.03
CA ASP A 213 -9.58 -3.90 -13.24
C ASP A 213 -9.57 -2.53 -13.92
N ILE A 214 -10.07 -2.45 -15.15
CA ILE A 214 -10.45 -1.17 -15.74
C ILE A 214 -11.58 -0.59 -14.87
N ASN A 215 -11.39 0.64 -14.40
CA ASN A 215 -12.39 1.34 -13.61
C ASN A 215 -13.55 1.77 -14.52
N VAL A 216 -14.68 1.06 -14.47
CA VAL A 216 -15.89 1.40 -15.23
C VAL A 216 -16.86 2.27 -14.42
N GLU A 217 -16.49 2.64 -13.19
CA GLU A 217 -17.27 3.59 -12.38
C GLU A 217 -17.09 5.03 -12.89
N LYS A 218 -18.00 5.92 -12.47
CA LYS A 218 -18.04 7.32 -12.92
C LYS A 218 -17.01 8.24 -12.21
N GLU A 219 -16.19 7.70 -11.32
CA GLU A 219 -15.30 8.47 -10.45
C GLU A 219 -13.85 7.97 -10.56
N THR A 220 -12.90 8.90 -10.43
CA THR A 220 -11.47 8.58 -10.40
C THR A 220 -11.09 7.94 -9.06
N ARG A 221 -10.29 6.88 -9.11
CA ARG A 221 -9.58 6.33 -7.94
C ARG A 221 -8.29 7.08 -7.72
N ILE A 222 -8.08 7.59 -6.51
CA ILE A 222 -6.80 8.13 -6.07
C ILE A 222 -6.45 7.46 -4.73
N SER A 223 -5.31 6.80 -4.68
CA SER A 223 -4.88 6.01 -3.53
C SER A 223 -3.36 6.04 -3.35
N LEU A 224 -2.92 5.70 -2.14
CA LEU A 224 -1.50 5.57 -1.78
C LEU A 224 -1.16 4.11 -1.52
N ASN A 225 0.00 3.68 -2.03
CA ASN A 225 0.57 2.37 -1.71
C ASN A 225 1.83 2.58 -0.86
N ILE A 226 1.76 2.29 0.42
CA ILE A 226 2.90 2.41 1.34
C ILE A 226 3.22 1.08 1.99
N ARG A 227 4.48 0.89 2.38
CA ARG A 227 4.96 -0.37 2.96
C ARG A 227 5.58 -0.10 4.31
N PHE A 228 5.23 -0.95 5.26
CA PHE A 228 5.78 -1.00 6.60
C PHE A 228 6.37 -2.38 6.85
N LYS A 229 7.48 -2.43 7.58
CA LYS A 229 8.05 -3.68 8.09
C LYS A 229 8.79 -3.44 9.40
N SER A 230 9.04 -4.51 10.14
CA SER A 230 9.93 -4.45 11.30
C SER A 230 11.36 -4.13 10.86
N LEU A 231 12.08 -3.29 11.61
CA LEU A 231 13.49 -2.98 11.37
C LEU A 231 14.33 -4.27 11.23
N PHE A 232 14.09 -5.24 12.12
CA PHE A 232 14.87 -6.48 12.24
C PHE A 232 14.40 -7.61 11.31
N SER A 233 13.36 -7.39 10.51
CA SER A 233 12.86 -8.42 9.61
C SER A 233 13.71 -8.54 8.33
N PRO A 234 13.82 -9.74 7.71
CA PRO A 234 14.61 -9.95 6.51
C PRO A 234 14.32 -8.97 5.38
N ALA A 235 15.37 -8.55 4.66
CA ALA A 235 15.23 -7.75 3.44
C ALA A 235 14.63 -8.60 2.30
N GLY A 236 14.00 -7.92 1.34
CA GLY A 236 13.71 -8.53 0.04
C GLY A 236 14.94 -8.47 -0.86
N LYS A 237 14.74 -8.53 -2.19
CA LYS A 237 15.82 -8.29 -3.15
C LYS A 237 16.18 -6.80 -3.30
N LYS A 238 15.35 -5.88 -2.80
CA LYS A 238 15.60 -4.44 -2.78
C LYS A 238 16.57 -4.07 -1.65
N ASN A 239 17.45 -3.11 -1.90
CA ASN A 239 18.31 -2.54 -0.85
C ASN A 239 17.44 -1.86 0.23
N GLN A 240 17.48 -2.41 1.45
CA GLN A 240 16.62 -1.98 2.56
C GLN A 240 16.85 -0.52 2.94
N LEU A 241 18.10 -0.09 3.06
CA LEU A 241 18.46 1.27 3.49
C LEU A 241 18.15 2.33 2.43
N GLN A 242 18.14 1.97 1.15
CA GLN A 242 17.70 2.87 0.08
C GLN A 242 16.18 2.99 0.01
N TYR A 243 15.46 1.90 0.27
CA TYR A 243 14.01 1.83 0.09
C TYR A 243 13.21 2.28 1.32
N PHE A 244 13.73 2.04 2.52
CA PHE A 244 13.07 2.32 3.80
C PHE A 244 13.83 3.36 4.63
N LYS A 245 13.10 4.14 5.43
CA LYS A 245 13.63 4.98 6.50
C LYS A 245 13.10 4.51 7.85
N SER A 246 13.84 4.79 8.92
CA SER A 246 13.34 4.61 10.28
C SER A 246 12.09 5.45 10.51
N LEU A 247 11.12 4.90 11.25
CA LEU A 247 9.88 5.58 11.59
C LEU A 247 9.60 5.56 13.09
N LYS A 248 9.76 4.41 13.72
CA LYS A 248 9.60 4.24 15.17
C LYS A 248 10.62 3.23 15.66
N LEU A 249 11.33 3.57 16.72
CA LEU A 249 12.31 2.70 17.37
C LEU A 249 11.99 2.62 18.86
N SER A 250 12.13 1.43 19.41
CA SER A 250 12.10 1.16 20.84
C SER A 250 13.36 1.72 21.51
N ASN A 251 13.27 1.94 22.83
CA ASN A 251 14.40 2.45 23.62
C ASN A 251 15.64 1.57 23.46
N ILE A 252 15.48 0.25 23.51
CA ILE A 252 16.61 -0.67 23.39
C ILE A 252 17.25 -0.62 22.00
N SER A 253 16.46 -0.41 20.95
CA SER A 253 16.99 -0.26 19.59
C SER A 253 17.75 1.04 19.42
N ASN A 254 17.29 2.16 20.02
CA ASN A 254 18.03 3.41 20.03
C ASN A 254 19.38 3.25 20.76
N ILE A 255 19.37 2.67 21.97
CA ILE A 255 20.60 2.41 22.75
C ILE A 255 21.58 1.55 21.95
N GLY A 256 21.09 0.49 21.28
CA GLY A 256 21.93 -0.37 20.45
C GLY A 256 22.53 0.37 19.25
N ILE A 257 21.76 1.21 18.57
CA ILE A 257 22.25 2.04 17.46
C ILE A 257 23.28 3.06 17.95
N ASP A 258 23.04 3.70 19.10
CA ASP A 258 23.98 4.65 19.70
C ASP A 258 25.28 3.95 20.09
N PHE A 259 25.22 2.72 20.62
CA PHE A 259 26.40 1.92 20.92
C PHE A 259 27.19 1.54 19.66
N GLU A 260 26.52 0.99 18.64
CA GLU A 260 27.16 0.57 17.38
C GLU A 260 27.73 1.75 16.58
N SER A 261 27.17 2.95 16.76
CA SER A 261 27.66 4.18 16.12
C SER A 261 28.75 4.91 16.93
N GLY A 262 29.08 4.43 18.12
CA GLY A 262 30.08 5.04 19.02
C GLY A 262 29.54 6.14 19.92
N ASN A 263 28.32 6.64 19.69
CA ASN A 263 27.78 7.82 20.37
C ASN A 263 27.26 7.57 21.80
N LEU A 264 27.12 6.33 22.26
CA LEU A 264 26.43 6.04 23.53
C LEU A 264 27.18 6.55 24.77
N PHE A 265 28.51 6.60 24.72
CA PHE A 265 29.37 6.99 25.85
C PHE A 265 30.23 8.22 25.57
N ASP A 266 30.02 8.86 24.41
CA ASP A 266 30.63 10.14 24.03
C ASP A 266 29.86 11.31 24.67
#